data_AF-A0A4R0SUG5-F1
#
_entry.id   AF-A0A4R0SUG5-F1
#
_cell.length_a   1.000
_cell.length_b   1.000
_cell.length_c   1.000
_cell.angle_alpha   90.00
_cell.angle_beta   90.00
_cell.angle_gamma   90.00
#
_symmetry.space_group_name_H-M   'P 1'
#
loop_
_entity.id
_entity.type
_entity.pdbx_description
1 polymer ?
#
loop_
_entity_poly.entity_id
_entity_poly.type
_entity_poly.pdbx_seq_one_letter_code
_entity_poly.pdbx_strand_id
1 'polypeptide(L)'
;MDRLSRANQSVVRQAQRELDKVFETVINMYDDPADQRDALLELVPAIARKYGNIDSVAAAEWYEKVRHKWIIDDDYTVDSRYDPDDAPMRKTVRRLAGHLWDDEKNGRGPDYDAAKRGLHASMDRWVKAGGRETIMRASKHDPSKPRYARVPSGAKTCAFCAMLASRGFVYASEDKAGALGQYHKDCDCEIIPSWDRKNPKIEGYDPDKLYREYLEARDSVESEQPTLKEILTAMKSQPGRYNDSFASYKISVAKESDFAATIGSRHVSALNKLLNDSKHRDTAELFARGTNAYRILGAKLPNDTEAHFSPSDGGIYLNLAAVGKHQPGHPPYNTLVHECSHMLDWILGDDKAQMYFSALSREGQSFALMLSTDARQAFNERLAKVQGGSLKARREAALGQLYMDVAADLGKKGDHSIHDMFQAGLGSQGDDYAYLLSRFGHRKGYFQSSGNQEAEAFAEMMAAQITDEHSWEIMEKYFPNATKMFNGMVKEALNGKALE
;
A
#
# COMPACT_ATOMS: atom_id res chain seq x y z
N MET A 1 -6.26 8.73 -28.23
CA MET A 1 -5.15 8.77 -27.27
C MET A 1 -4.04 7.79 -27.64
N ASP A 2 -4.34 6.51 -27.81
CA ASP A 2 -3.33 5.44 -28.04
C ASP A 2 -2.44 5.61 -29.27
N ARG A 3 -2.92 6.30 -30.32
CA ARG A 3 -2.10 6.58 -31.50
C ARG A 3 -1.01 7.62 -31.20
N LEU A 4 -1.35 8.68 -30.44
CA LEU A 4 -0.40 9.71 -30.00
C LEU A 4 0.65 9.09 -29.07
N SER A 5 0.22 8.40 -28.01
CA SER A 5 1.13 7.76 -27.05
C SER A 5 2.10 6.76 -27.73
N ARG A 6 1.61 5.94 -28.68
CA ARG A 6 2.49 5.03 -29.45
C ARG A 6 3.47 5.76 -30.36
N ALA A 7 3.05 6.87 -30.99
CA ALA A 7 3.94 7.70 -31.80
C ALA A 7 5.04 8.29 -30.93
N ASN A 8 4.68 8.94 -29.83
CA ASN A 8 5.61 9.56 -28.87
C ASN A 8 6.64 8.54 -28.37
N GLN A 9 6.19 7.36 -27.91
CA GLN A 9 7.09 6.29 -27.48
C GLN A 9 8.03 5.79 -28.59
N SER A 10 7.56 5.75 -29.84
CA SER A 10 8.41 5.37 -30.98
C SER A 10 9.50 6.40 -31.24
N VAL A 11 9.19 7.70 -31.14
CA VAL A 11 10.14 8.80 -31.30
C VAL A 11 11.17 8.80 -30.16
N VAL A 12 10.72 8.62 -28.90
CA VAL A 12 11.61 8.48 -27.74
C VAL A 12 12.60 7.32 -27.92
N ARG A 13 12.13 6.14 -28.33
CA ARG A 13 13.01 4.98 -28.56
C ARG A 13 14.06 5.24 -29.65
N GLN A 14 13.71 6.03 -30.68
CA GLN A 14 14.69 6.42 -31.70
C GLN A 14 15.73 7.40 -31.14
N ALA A 15 15.29 8.40 -30.39
CA ALA A 15 16.18 9.36 -29.72
C ALA A 15 17.16 8.68 -28.75
N GLN A 16 16.66 7.74 -27.95
CA GLN A 16 17.45 6.94 -27.01
C GLN A 16 18.49 6.06 -27.73
N ARG A 17 18.15 5.45 -28.86
CA ARG A 17 19.11 4.70 -29.67
C ARG A 17 20.18 5.58 -30.32
N GLU A 18 19.83 6.79 -30.74
CA GLU A 18 20.82 7.75 -31.27
C GLU A 18 21.73 8.25 -30.14
N LEU A 19 21.16 8.53 -28.97
CA LEU A 19 21.91 8.85 -27.75
C LEU A 19 22.88 7.73 -27.37
N ASP A 20 22.49 6.47 -27.45
CA ASP A 20 23.38 5.34 -27.15
C ASP A 20 24.63 5.34 -28.03
N LYS A 21 24.43 5.49 -29.34
CA LYS A 21 25.52 5.52 -30.32
C LYS A 21 26.43 6.72 -30.10
N VAL A 22 25.83 7.89 -29.88
CA VAL A 22 26.58 9.13 -29.62
C VAL A 22 27.38 9.02 -28.33
N PHE A 23 26.77 8.51 -27.27
CA PHE A 23 27.44 8.32 -25.99
C PHE A 23 28.63 7.36 -26.15
N GLU A 24 28.41 6.18 -26.72
CA GLU A 24 29.49 5.21 -26.98
C GLU A 24 30.60 5.78 -27.87
N THR A 25 30.25 6.56 -28.89
CA THR A 25 31.24 7.22 -29.75
C THR A 25 32.07 8.22 -28.96
N VAL A 26 31.43 9.09 -28.17
CA VAL A 26 32.11 10.13 -27.39
C VAL A 26 33.04 9.51 -26.34
N ILE A 27 32.57 8.50 -25.60
CA ILE A 27 33.38 7.83 -24.57
C ILE A 27 34.60 7.13 -25.17
N ASN A 28 34.49 6.55 -26.37
CA ASN A 28 35.61 5.87 -27.03
C ASN A 28 36.55 6.82 -27.80
N MET A 29 36.11 8.04 -28.09
CA MET A 29 36.87 9.01 -28.90
C MET A 29 37.76 9.91 -28.04
N TYR A 30 37.38 10.16 -26.80
CA TYR A 30 38.11 11.03 -25.88
C TYR A 30 38.52 10.28 -24.61
N ASP A 31 39.78 10.44 -24.20
CA ASP A 31 40.28 9.86 -22.94
C ASP A 31 39.96 10.76 -21.73
N ASP A 32 39.87 12.09 -21.92
CA ASP A 32 39.58 13.05 -20.84
C ASP A 32 38.05 13.18 -20.61
N PRO A 33 37.55 12.90 -19.40
CA PRO A 33 36.14 13.13 -19.04
C PRO A 33 35.64 14.56 -19.29
N ALA A 34 36.52 15.58 -19.25
CA ALA A 34 36.16 16.96 -19.56
C ALA A 34 35.76 17.14 -21.03
N ASP A 35 36.53 16.56 -21.96
CA ASP A 35 36.25 16.59 -23.39
C ASP A 35 34.99 15.77 -23.72
N GLN A 36 34.84 14.60 -23.07
CA GLN A 36 33.62 13.78 -23.19
C GLN A 36 32.38 14.59 -22.77
N ARG A 37 32.43 15.27 -21.62
CA ARG A 37 31.34 16.14 -21.15
C ARG A 37 31.02 17.24 -22.15
N ASP A 38 32.04 17.92 -22.67
CA ASP A 38 31.83 19.08 -23.55
C ASP A 38 31.24 18.67 -24.90
N ALA A 39 31.64 17.50 -25.44
CA ALA A 39 30.98 16.90 -26.59
C ALA A 39 29.50 16.54 -26.29
N LEU A 40 29.21 15.93 -25.14
CA LEU A 40 27.84 15.61 -24.74
C LEU A 40 26.97 16.86 -24.54
N LEU A 41 27.55 17.98 -24.07
CA LEU A 41 26.86 19.25 -23.89
C LEU A 41 26.33 19.85 -25.18
N GLU A 42 26.96 19.56 -26.32
CA GLU A 42 26.48 19.98 -27.64
C GLU A 42 25.54 18.94 -28.28
N LEU A 43 25.92 17.67 -28.23
CA LEU A 43 25.24 16.62 -29.00
C LEU A 43 23.89 16.22 -28.37
N VAL A 44 23.81 16.11 -27.04
CA VAL A 44 22.59 15.64 -26.37
C VAL A 44 21.41 16.60 -26.58
N PRO A 45 21.55 17.93 -26.40
CA PRO A 45 20.47 18.87 -26.73
C PRO A 45 20.06 18.83 -28.19
N ALA A 46 21.01 18.65 -29.13
CA ALA A 46 20.71 18.55 -30.55
C ALA A 46 19.83 17.33 -30.88
N ILE A 47 20.11 16.17 -30.27
CA ILE A 47 19.26 14.98 -30.38
C ILE A 47 17.87 15.28 -29.83
N ALA A 48 17.78 15.87 -28.64
CA ALA A 48 16.51 16.20 -28.00
C ALA A 48 15.66 17.15 -28.86
N ARG A 49 16.26 18.20 -29.45
CA ARG A 49 15.58 19.12 -30.38
C ARG A 49 15.10 18.43 -31.65
N LYS A 50 15.96 17.62 -32.28
CA LYS A 50 15.64 16.87 -33.50
C LYS A 50 14.40 15.99 -33.29
N TYR A 51 14.41 15.19 -32.24
CA TYR A 51 13.32 14.25 -31.97
C TYR A 51 12.09 14.92 -31.34
N GLY A 52 12.26 15.96 -30.53
CA GLY A 52 11.14 16.76 -30.04
C GLY A 52 10.39 17.47 -31.16
N ASN A 53 11.07 17.91 -32.22
CA ASN A 53 10.41 18.45 -33.42
C ASN A 53 9.56 17.38 -34.14
N ILE A 54 10.04 16.14 -34.24
CA ILE A 54 9.26 15.03 -34.82
C ILE A 54 8.00 14.78 -33.98
N ASP A 55 8.13 14.76 -32.65
CA ASP A 55 7.02 14.61 -31.71
C ASP A 55 5.99 15.75 -31.85
N SER A 56 6.47 16.98 -32.00
CA SER A 56 5.66 18.18 -32.23
C SER A 56 4.81 18.08 -33.51
N VAL A 57 5.40 17.65 -34.63
CA VAL A 57 4.68 17.47 -35.90
C VAL A 57 3.60 16.39 -35.76
N ALA A 58 3.94 15.24 -35.18
CA ALA A 58 2.97 14.17 -34.95
C ALA A 58 1.79 14.61 -34.05
N ALA A 59 2.08 15.44 -33.05
CA ALA A 59 1.08 15.99 -32.14
C ALA A 59 0.18 17.03 -32.83
N ALA A 60 0.73 17.86 -33.72
CA ALA A 60 -0.02 18.81 -34.54
C ALA A 60 -1.02 18.09 -35.45
N GLU A 61 -0.55 17.12 -36.25
CA GLU A 61 -1.40 16.30 -37.12
C GLU A 61 -2.49 15.55 -36.33
N TRP A 62 -2.12 15.04 -35.15
CA TRP A 62 -3.07 14.38 -34.27
C TRP A 62 -4.14 15.35 -33.75
N TYR A 63 -3.75 16.54 -33.31
CA TYR A 63 -4.66 17.57 -32.81
C TYR A 63 -5.67 17.98 -33.88
N GLU A 64 -5.20 18.33 -35.08
CA GLU A 64 -6.02 18.69 -36.24
C GLU A 64 -7.03 17.58 -36.55
N LYS A 65 -6.56 16.33 -36.60
CA LYS A 65 -7.41 15.16 -36.86
C LYS A 65 -8.47 14.93 -35.78
N VAL A 66 -8.16 15.15 -34.50
CA VAL A 66 -9.14 15.02 -33.43
C VAL A 66 -10.15 16.17 -33.50
N ARG A 67 -9.67 17.39 -33.75
CA ARG A 67 -10.49 18.59 -33.87
C ARG A 67 -11.49 18.51 -35.02
N HIS A 68 -11.08 18.01 -36.19
CA HIS A 68 -11.96 17.81 -37.35
C HIS A 68 -13.13 16.86 -37.12
N LYS A 69 -13.10 16.04 -36.06
CA LYS A 69 -14.25 15.21 -35.66
C LYS A 69 -15.37 16.01 -34.98
N TRP A 70 -15.04 17.20 -34.48
CA TRP A 70 -15.95 18.07 -33.73
C TRP A 70 -16.36 19.30 -34.52
N ILE A 71 -15.47 19.79 -35.39
CA ILE A 71 -15.69 20.98 -36.20
C ILE A 71 -15.45 20.57 -37.65
N ILE A 72 -16.54 20.54 -38.41
CA ILE A 72 -16.55 20.19 -39.84
C ILE A 72 -16.39 21.49 -40.64
N ASP A 73 -15.68 21.44 -41.77
CA ASP A 73 -15.48 22.54 -42.72
C ASP A 73 -14.66 23.75 -42.21
N ASP A 74 -13.50 23.50 -41.59
CA ASP A 74 -12.49 24.54 -41.38
C ASP A 74 -11.08 24.14 -41.84
N ASP A 75 -10.21 25.13 -42.00
CA ASP A 75 -8.82 25.02 -42.49
C ASP A 75 -7.80 25.15 -41.36
N TYR A 76 -8.18 24.75 -40.14
CA TYR A 76 -7.38 24.96 -38.95
C TYR A 76 -6.07 24.16 -39.00
N THR A 77 -4.95 24.88 -39.04
CA THR A 77 -3.59 24.32 -38.97
C THR A 77 -2.91 24.65 -37.66
N VAL A 78 -2.20 23.69 -37.08
CA VAL A 78 -1.40 23.86 -35.87
C VAL A 78 0.03 24.25 -36.23
N ASP A 79 0.53 25.34 -35.64
CA ASP A 79 1.95 25.67 -35.67
C ASP A 79 2.75 24.62 -34.90
N SER A 80 3.46 23.74 -35.63
CA SER A 80 4.26 22.65 -35.09
C SER A 80 5.71 23.03 -34.81
N ARG A 81 6.10 24.30 -34.96
CA ARG A 81 7.46 24.74 -34.63
C ARG A 81 7.76 24.49 -33.15
N TYR A 82 8.84 23.77 -32.88
CA TYR A 82 9.31 23.48 -31.53
C TYR A 82 10.79 23.83 -31.42
N ASP A 83 11.06 24.88 -30.63
CA ASP A 83 12.40 25.40 -30.39
C ASP A 83 12.59 25.59 -28.88
N PRO A 84 13.01 24.54 -28.14
CA PRO A 84 13.13 24.59 -26.71
C PRO A 84 14.41 25.32 -26.26
N ASP A 85 14.37 25.94 -25.08
CA ASP A 85 15.59 26.44 -24.43
C ASP A 85 16.49 25.25 -24.01
N ASP A 86 17.72 25.26 -24.53
CA ASP A 86 18.74 24.26 -24.25
C ASP A 86 19.38 24.42 -22.87
N ALA A 87 19.34 25.60 -22.25
CA ALA A 87 20.10 25.87 -21.03
C ALA A 87 19.75 24.88 -19.88
N PRO A 88 18.46 24.55 -19.62
CA PRO A 88 18.10 23.50 -18.67
C PRO A 88 18.59 22.10 -19.05
N MET A 89 18.61 21.79 -20.35
CA MET A 89 19.13 20.51 -20.87
C MET A 89 20.63 20.41 -20.59
N ARG A 90 21.39 21.44 -20.98
CA ARG A 90 22.85 21.54 -20.75
C ARG A 90 23.21 21.45 -19.27
N LYS A 91 22.45 22.09 -18.38
CA LYS A 91 22.64 21.96 -16.92
C LYS A 91 22.46 20.51 -16.45
N THR A 92 21.46 19.81 -16.99
CA THR A 92 21.19 18.41 -16.66
C THR A 92 22.29 17.49 -17.21
N VAL A 93 22.74 17.71 -18.44
CA VAL A 93 23.84 16.97 -19.07
C VAL A 93 25.12 17.16 -18.25
N ARG A 94 25.50 18.39 -17.91
CA ARG A 94 26.67 18.68 -17.08
C ARG A 94 26.63 17.93 -15.74
N ARG A 95 25.47 17.93 -15.06
CA ARG A 95 25.31 17.21 -13.80
C ARG A 95 25.49 15.70 -13.97
N LEU A 96 24.92 15.11 -15.02
CA LEU A 96 25.00 13.67 -15.28
C LEU A 96 26.38 13.24 -15.77
N ALA A 97 27.07 14.10 -16.51
CA ALA A 97 28.45 13.90 -16.91
C ALA A 97 29.40 13.82 -15.70
N GLY A 98 29.01 14.30 -14.52
CA GLY A 98 29.80 14.09 -13.29
C GLY A 98 30.13 12.62 -13.01
N HIS A 99 29.35 11.67 -13.52
CA HIS A 99 29.64 10.23 -13.42
C HIS A 99 30.77 9.75 -14.34
N LEU A 100 31.31 10.59 -15.22
CA LEU A 100 32.46 10.27 -16.07
C LEU A 100 33.80 10.38 -15.32
N TRP A 101 33.80 10.99 -14.14
CA TRP A 101 34.98 11.14 -13.29
C TRP A 101 35.05 10.05 -12.21
N ASP A 102 36.26 9.81 -11.73
CA ASP A 102 36.50 9.03 -10.52
C ASP A 102 35.88 9.73 -9.29
N ASP A 103 35.23 8.96 -8.45
CA ASP A 103 34.81 9.37 -7.11
C ASP A 103 35.87 8.92 -6.09
N GLU A 104 36.97 9.69 -6.03
CA GLU A 104 38.11 9.42 -5.15
C GLU A 104 37.69 9.29 -3.67
N LYS A 105 36.65 10.02 -3.25
CA LYS A 105 36.16 10.00 -1.87
C LYS A 105 35.55 8.65 -1.48
N ASN A 106 34.97 7.94 -2.45
CA ASN A 106 34.31 6.66 -2.25
C ASN A 106 35.06 5.48 -2.91
N GLY A 107 36.23 5.74 -3.51
CA GLY A 107 37.06 4.73 -4.19
C GLY A 107 36.38 4.09 -5.40
N ARG A 108 35.53 4.82 -6.12
CA ARG A 108 34.80 4.29 -7.29
C ARG A 108 35.30 4.95 -8.58
N GLY A 109 35.50 4.13 -9.62
CA GLY A 109 35.77 4.62 -10.96
C GLY A 109 34.52 5.22 -11.64
N PRO A 110 34.62 5.61 -12.93
CA PRO A 110 33.52 6.21 -13.67
C PRO A 110 32.32 5.27 -13.76
N ASP A 111 31.12 5.81 -13.60
CA ASP A 111 29.84 5.09 -13.74
C ASP A 111 29.12 5.55 -15.02
N TYR A 112 29.65 5.11 -16.16
CA TYR A 112 29.09 5.39 -17.48
C TYR A 112 27.63 4.95 -17.59
N ASP A 113 27.26 3.86 -16.92
CA ASP A 113 25.88 3.39 -16.91
C ASP A 113 24.96 4.34 -16.15
N ALA A 114 25.39 4.93 -15.03
CA ALA A 114 24.61 5.96 -14.33
C ALA A 114 24.43 7.22 -15.17
N ALA A 115 25.49 7.67 -15.86
CA ALA A 115 25.39 8.78 -16.82
C ALA A 115 24.36 8.47 -17.91
N LYS A 116 24.51 7.32 -18.58
CA LYS A 116 23.66 6.86 -19.69
C LYS A 116 22.20 6.68 -19.26
N ARG A 117 21.95 5.99 -18.14
CA ARG A 117 20.59 5.85 -17.55
C ARG A 117 19.94 7.20 -17.28
N GLY A 118 20.69 8.12 -16.67
CA GLY A 118 20.21 9.46 -16.37
C GLY A 118 19.88 10.29 -17.61
N LEU A 119 20.67 10.15 -18.68
CA LEU A 119 20.46 10.82 -19.97
C LEU A 119 19.26 10.22 -20.71
N HIS A 120 19.11 8.89 -20.71
CA HIS A 120 17.94 8.20 -21.28
C HIS A 120 16.62 8.69 -20.68
N ALA A 121 16.54 8.73 -19.36
CA ALA A 121 15.37 9.18 -18.63
C ALA A 121 15.08 10.66 -18.90
N SER A 122 16.12 11.49 -19.11
CA SER A 122 15.96 12.90 -19.46
C SER A 122 15.52 13.09 -20.92
N MET A 123 16.03 12.25 -21.83
CA MET A 123 15.68 12.26 -23.25
C MET A 123 14.20 11.94 -23.46
N ASP A 124 13.63 10.97 -22.73
CA ASP A 124 12.19 10.70 -22.74
C ASP A 124 11.37 11.97 -22.49
N ARG A 125 11.72 12.72 -21.45
CA ARG A 125 11.05 13.97 -21.10
C ARG A 125 11.22 15.05 -22.18
N TRP A 126 12.43 15.28 -22.67
CA TRP A 126 12.70 16.37 -23.61
C TRP A 126 12.08 16.16 -24.98
N VAL A 127 12.01 14.91 -25.44
CA VAL A 127 11.35 14.55 -26.70
C VAL A 127 9.84 14.75 -26.58
N LYS A 128 9.20 14.16 -25.54
CA LYS A 128 7.75 14.29 -25.32
C LYS A 128 7.29 15.72 -25.05
N ALA A 129 8.19 16.62 -24.64
CA ALA A 129 7.86 18.03 -24.45
C ALA A 129 7.40 18.69 -25.75
N GLY A 130 7.94 18.28 -26.91
CA GLY A 130 7.55 18.81 -28.21
C GLY A 130 6.05 18.65 -28.49
N GLY A 131 5.52 17.43 -28.39
CA GLY A 131 4.11 17.17 -28.62
C GLY A 131 3.20 17.76 -27.55
N ARG A 132 3.61 17.69 -26.28
CA ARG A 132 2.85 18.25 -25.15
C ARG A 132 2.68 19.77 -25.28
N GLU A 133 3.77 20.49 -25.55
CA GLU A 133 3.73 21.94 -25.72
C GLU A 133 2.96 22.35 -26.98
N THR A 134 3.06 21.59 -28.06
CA THR A 134 2.29 21.84 -29.28
C THR A 134 0.80 21.67 -29.06
N ILE A 135 0.35 20.61 -28.38
CA ILE A 135 -1.08 20.45 -28.04
C ILE A 135 -1.55 21.53 -27.08
N MET A 136 -0.74 21.90 -26.08
CA MET A 136 -1.08 22.99 -25.15
C MET A 136 -1.22 24.33 -25.88
N ARG A 137 -0.26 24.66 -26.75
CA ARG A 137 -0.28 25.88 -27.58
C ARG A 137 -1.46 25.87 -28.54
N ALA A 138 -1.73 24.74 -29.20
CA ALA A 138 -2.87 24.58 -30.10
C ALA A 138 -4.19 24.79 -29.35
N SER A 139 -4.39 24.10 -28.22
CA SER A 139 -5.60 24.23 -27.38
C SER A 139 -5.82 25.67 -26.90
N LYS A 140 -4.74 26.38 -26.56
CA LYS A 140 -4.78 27.77 -26.10
C LYS A 140 -5.24 28.74 -27.17
N HIS A 141 -4.78 28.57 -28.41
CA HIS A 141 -5.07 29.48 -29.51
C HIS A 141 -6.26 29.05 -30.37
N ASP A 142 -6.82 27.87 -30.10
CA ASP A 142 -7.97 27.35 -30.83
C ASP A 142 -9.22 28.24 -30.61
N PRO A 143 -9.79 28.83 -31.67
CA PRO A 143 -10.97 29.70 -31.58
C PRO A 143 -12.19 29.05 -30.94
N SER A 144 -12.29 27.72 -31.00
CA SER A 144 -13.40 26.96 -30.41
C SER A 144 -13.30 26.83 -28.89
N LYS A 145 -12.15 27.20 -28.31
CA LYS A 145 -11.83 27.18 -26.87
C LYS A 145 -12.09 25.80 -26.24
N PRO A 146 -11.42 24.73 -26.72
CA PRO A 146 -11.52 23.42 -26.11
C PRO A 146 -10.95 23.47 -24.69
N ARG A 147 -11.44 22.58 -23.85
CA ARG A 147 -10.79 22.28 -22.56
C ARG A 147 -9.76 21.21 -22.79
N TYR A 148 -8.74 21.13 -21.96
CA TYR A 148 -7.81 20.00 -21.99
C TYR A 148 -7.61 19.44 -20.59
N ALA A 149 -7.04 18.24 -20.52
CA ALA A 149 -6.67 17.55 -19.29
C ALA A 149 -5.30 16.89 -19.44
N ARG A 150 -4.61 16.68 -18.32
CA ARG A 150 -3.47 15.75 -18.26
C ARG A 150 -4.02 14.36 -18.01
N VAL A 151 -3.76 13.43 -18.92
CA VAL A 151 -4.33 12.08 -18.85
C VAL A 151 -3.20 11.04 -18.74
N PRO A 152 -3.15 10.26 -17.65
CA PRO A 152 -2.32 9.06 -17.52
C PRO A 152 -2.53 8.07 -18.67
N SER A 153 -1.47 7.60 -19.33
CA SER A 153 -1.57 6.56 -20.39
C SER A 153 -0.87 5.24 -20.07
N GLY A 154 -0.09 5.18 -18.98
CA GLY A 154 0.65 3.99 -18.55
C GLY A 154 -0.01 3.20 -17.43
N ALA A 155 0.48 1.98 -17.16
CA ALA A 155 -0.07 1.08 -16.14
C ALA A 155 0.00 1.64 -14.70
N LYS A 156 1.02 2.46 -14.41
CA LYS A 156 1.16 3.22 -13.15
C LYS A 156 1.73 4.60 -13.45
N THR A 157 1.14 5.63 -12.84
CA THR A 157 1.57 7.03 -12.96
C THR A 157 2.19 7.50 -11.65
N CYS A 158 3.11 8.46 -11.69
CA CYS A 158 3.69 9.00 -10.47
C CYS A 158 2.69 9.82 -9.65
N ALA A 159 2.94 9.99 -8.36
CA ALA A 159 2.06 10.74 -7.45
C ALA A 159 1.80 12.18 -7.93
N PHE A 160 2.83 12.88 -8.43
CA PHE A 160 2.70 14.25 -8.92
C PHE A 160 1.79 14.36 -10.14
N CYS A 161 1.95 13.44 -11.10
CA CYS A 161 1.15 13.43 -12.31
C CYS A 161 -0.29 12.96 -12.05
N ALA A 162 -0.49 12.01 -11.14
CA ALA A 162 -1.81 11.63 -10.65
C ALA A 162 -2.54 12.83 -10.03
N MET A 163 -1.84 13.62 -9.20
CA MET A 163 -2.38 14.85 -8.61
C MET A 163 -2.70 15.92 -9.66
N LEU A 164 -1.97 16.02 -10.77
CA LEU A 164 -2.31 16.97 -11.84
C LEU A 164 -3.47 16.48 -12.69
N ALA A 165 -3.55 15.16 -12.91
CA ALA A 165 -4.62 14.51 -13.64
C ALA A 165 -5.96 14.55 -12.87
N SER A 166 -5.96 14.53 -11.54
CA SER A 166 -7.20 14.62 -10.75
C SER A 166 -8.04 15.87 -11.01
N ARG A 167 -7.46 16.92 -11.59
CA ARG A 167 -8.17 18.17 -11.94
C ARG A 167 -9.15 18.00 -13.11
N GLY A 168 -9.02 16.97 -13.94
CA GLY A 168 -9.92 16.77 -15.09
C GLY A 168 -9.77 17.82 -16.20
N PHE A 169 -10.84 18.01 -16.98
CA PHE A 169 -10.90 18.92 -18.15
C PHE A 169 -11.25 20.36 -17.73
N VAL A 170 -10.41 20.98 -16.90
CA VAL A 170 -10.69 22.31 -16.32
C VAL A 170 -9.85 23.44 -16.92
N TYR A 171 -8.88 23.13 -17.77
CA TYR A 171 -7.95 24.13 -18.28
C TYR A 171 -8.53 24.87 -19.48
N ALA A 172 -8.74 26.18 -19.32
CA ALA A 172 -9.16 27.12 -20.36
C ALA A 172 -8.06 28.10 -20.79
N SER A 173 -6.97 28.24 -20.00
CA SER A 173 -5.79 29.06 -20.29
C SER A 173 -4.58 28.69 -19.40
N GLU A 174 -3.39 29.17 -19.79
CA GLU A 174 -2.09 28.87 -19.19
C GLU A 174 -1.93 29.35 -17.72
N ASP A 175 -2.60 30.43 -17.31
CA ASP A 175 -2.49 31.01 -15.97
C ASP A 175 -2.99 30.07 -14.85
N LYS A 176 -3.86 29.12 -15.17
CA LYS A 176 -4.31 28.06 -14.24
C LYS A 176 -3.52 26.74 -14.39
N ALA A 177 -2.54 26.73 -15.29
CA ALA A 177 -1.83 25.55 -15.76
C ALA A 177 -0.33 25.55 -15.46
N GLY A 178 0.22 26.47 -14.67
CA GLY A 178 1.68 26.58 -14.43
C GLY A 178 2.39 25.28 -14.00
N ALA A 179 1.70 24.39 -13.28
CA ALA A 179 2.22 23.06 -12.92
C ALA A 179 2.11 22.01 -14.05
N LEU A 180 1.32 22.26 -15.10
CA LEU A 180 1.14 21.38 -16.26
C LEU A 180 2.31 21.37 -17.25
N GLY A 181 3.20 22.37 -17.22
CA GLY A 181 4.47 22.29 -17.94
C GLY A 181 5.50 21.38 -17.25
N GLN A 182 5.26 21.03 -15.98
CA GLN A 182 6.19 20.22 -15.20
C GLN A 182 5.92 18.73 -15.41
N TYR A 183 6.91 18.07 -15.99
CA TYR A 183 6.96 16.63 -16.17
C TYR A 183 8.24 16.09 -15.55
N HIS A 184 8.14 14.94 -14.89
CA HIS A 184 9.30 14.17 -14.49
C HIS A 184 9.78 13.29 -15.66
N LYS A 185 10.91 12.62 -15.46
CA LYS A 185 11.48 11.64 -16.38
C LYS A 185 10.64 10.37 -16.41
N ASP A 186 10.55 9.69 -17.55
CA ASP A 186 9.79 8.43 -17.69
C ASP A 186 8.29 8.60 -17.36
N CYS A 187 7.71 9.71 -17.82
CA CYS A 187 6.32 10.04 -17.58
C CYS A 187 5.45 9.66 -18.80
N ASP A 188 4.38 8.90 -18.54
CA ASP A 188 3.42 8.45 -19.56
C ASP A 188 2.18 9.35 -19.70
N CYS A 189 2.16 10.53 -19.08
CA CYS A 189 1.01 11.41 -19.18
C CYS A 189 0.97 12.16 -20.52
N GLU A 190 -0.21 12.27 -21.11
CA GLU A 190 -0.46 13.06 -22.32
C GLU A 190 -1.34 14.28 -22.01
N ILE A 191 -1.27 15.30 -22.86
CA ILE A 191 -2.25 16.39 -22.85
C ILE A 191 -3.34 16.07 -23.86
N ILE A 192 -4.59 16.00 -23.40
CA ILE A 192 -5.72 15.60 -24.23
C ILE A 192 -6.76 16.74 -24.26
N PRO A 193 -7.04 17.35 -25.43
CA PRO A 193 -8.12 18.30 -25.60
C PRO A 193 -9.47 17.60 -25.72
N SER A 194 -10.53 18.32 -25.36
CA SER A 194 -11.92 17.94 -25.58
C SER A 194 -12.75 19.17 -25.94
N TRP A 195 -13.58 19.00 -26.96
CA TRP A 195 -14.60 19.97 -27.38
C TRP A 195 -15.98 19.67 -26.77
N ASP A 196 -16.14 18.53 -26.08
CA ASP A 196 -17.33 18.25 -25.28
C ASP A 196 -17.31 19.11 -24.02
N ARG A 197 -18.13 20.17 -24.02
CA ARG A 197 -18.24 21.10 -22.89
C ARG A 197 -19.03 20.54 -21.71
N LYS A 198 -19.88 19.53 -21.93
CA LYS A 198 -20.79 19.01 -20.91
C LYS A 198 -20.20 17.80 -20.20
N ASN A 199 -19.58 16.89 -20.93
CA ASN A 199 -19.14 15.62 -20.37
C ASN A 199 -17.90 15.02 -21.07
N PRO A 200 -16.74 15.70 -21.00
CA PRO A 200 -15.53 15.22 -21.62
C PRO A 200 -15.07 13.90 -20.97
N LYS A 201 -15.09 12.81 -21.74
CA LYS A 201 -14.74 11.46 -21.28
C LYS A 201 -13.62 10.85 -22.11
N ILE A 202 -12.71 10.19 -21.42
CA ILE A 202 -11.66 9.34 -22.00
C ILE A 202 -11.76 7.98 -21.32
N GLU A 203 -11.77 6.91 -22.11
CA GLU A 203 -11.82 5.55 -21.59
C GLU A 203 -10.64 5.29 -20.64
N GLY A 204 -10.92 4.68 -19.47
CA GLY A 204 -9.91 4.38 -18.45
C GLY A 204 -9.44 5.56 -17.61
N TYR A 205 -9.92 6.78 -17.86
CA TYR A 205 -9.56 7.97 -17.10
C TYR A 205 -10.67 8.42 -16.15
N ASP A 206 -10.39 8.33 -14.85
CA ASP A 206 -11.29 8.74 -13.76
C ASP A 206 -10.62 9.83 -12.91
N PRO A 207 -10.83 11.13 -13.23
CA PRO A 207 -10.26 12.23 -12.45
C PRO A 207 -10.81 12.30 -11.02
N ASP A 208 -12.06 11.87 -10.78
CA ASP A 208 -12.69 11.91 -9.46
C ASP A 208 -12.08 10.88 -8.52
N LYS A 209 -11.76 9.67 -9.03
CA LYS A 209 -10.97 8.69 -8.28
C LYS A 209 -9.60 9.24 -7.91
N LEU A 210 -8.87 9.81 -8.87
CA LEU A 210 -7.54 10.41 -8.61
C LEU A 210 -7.64 11.56 -7.60
N TYR A 211 -8.74 12.30 -7.59
CA TYR A 211 -8.97 13.38 -6.62
C TYR A 211 -9.24 12.84 -5.22
N ARG A 212 -10.03 11.77 -5.09
CA ARG A 212 -10.23 11.08 -3.80
C ARG A 212 -8.90 10.57 -3.23
N GLU A 213 -8.06 9.93 -4.04
CA GLU A 213 -6.74 9.47 -3.61
C GLU A 213 -5.82 10.62 -3.14
N TYR A 214 -5.89 11.77 -3.82
CA TYR A 214 -5.19 12.98 -3.39
C TYR A 214 -5.72 13.51 -2.05
N LEU A 215 -7.04 13.53 -1.84
CA LEU A 215 -7.65 13.95 -0.58
C LEU A 215 -7.30 13.00 0.56
N GLU A 216 -7.35 11.69 0.35
CA GLU A 216 -6.91 10.68 1.33
C GLU A 216 -5.46 10.94 1.78
N ALA A 217 -4.55 11.19 0.84
CA ALA A 217 -3.17 11.51 1.17
C ALA A 217 -3.03 12.84 1.91
N ARG A 218 -3.77 13.88 1.49
CA ARG A 218 -3.76 15.18 2.16
C ARG A 218 -4.27 15.09 3.59
N ASP A 219 -5.37 14.38 3.81
CA ASP A 219 -6.04 14.28 5.11
C ASP A 219 -5.25 13.36 6.08
N SER A 220 -4.31 12.56 5.56
CA SER A 220 -3.36 11.77 6.37
C SER A 220 -2.17 12.56 6.92
N VAL A 221 -1.95 13.80 6.46
CA VAL A 221 -0.87 14.66 6.96
C VAL A 221 -1.36 15.38 8.22
N GLU A 222 -0.67 15.20 9.35
CA GLU A 222 -0.94 15.88 10.63
C GLU A 222 -0.51 17.37 10.59
N SER A 223 -1.14 18.15 9.71
CA SER A 223 -0.92 19.59 9.56
C SER A 223 -2.21 20.26 9.13
N GLU A 224 -2.55 21.40 9.73
CA GLU A 224 -3.72 22.20 9.34
C GLU A 224 -3.59 22.77 7.91
N GLN A 225 -2.36 22.96 7.43
CA GLN A 225 -2.07 23.43 6.07
C GLN A 225 -0.92 22.62 5.43
N PRO A 226 -1.20 21.39 4.97
CA PRO A 226 -0.19 20.54 4.35
C PRO A 226 0.39 21.19 3.08
N THR A 227 1.71 21.25 2.99
CA THR A 227 2.40 21.67 1.76
C THR A 227 2.24 20.62 0.67
N LEU A 228 2.37 21.02 -0.60
CA LEU A 228 2.36 20.08 -1.72
C LEU A 228 3.43 18.99 -1.56
N LYS A 229 4.58 19.30 -0.99
CA LYS A 229 5.66 18.33 -0.75
C LYS A 229 5.23 17.26 0.25
N GLU A 230 4.59 17.65 1.34
CA GLU A 230 4.09 16.72 2.36
C GLU A 230 2.99 15.82 1.78
N ILE A 231 2.04 16.40 1.04
CA ILE A 231 0.98 15.62 0.39
C ILE A 231 1.57 14.63 -0.62
N LEU A 232 2.51 15.06 -1.47
CA LEU A 232 3.17 14.16 -2.41
C LEU A 232 3.99 13.07 -1.70
N THR A 233 4.53 13.35 -0.53
CA THR A 233 5.23 12.35 0.30
C THR A 233 4.24 11.32 0.84
N ALA A 234 3.07 11.77 1.34
CA ALA A 234 1.98 10.90 1.77
C ALA A 234 1.35 10.10 0.61
N MET A 235 1.30 10.64 -0.60
CA MET A 235 0.91 9.87 -1.78
C MET A 235 1.95 8.76 -2.05
N LYS A 236 3.25 9.10 -2.06
CA LYS A 236 4.32 8.12 -2.31
C LYS A 236 4.45 7.07 -1.22
N SER A 237 3.99 7.31 0.00
CA SER A 237 4.02 6.30 1.06
C SER A 237 3.06 5.14 0.82
N GLN A 238 2.13 5.26 -0.13
CA GLN A 238 1.17 4.22 -0.47
C GLN A 238 1.81 3.18 -1.41
N PRO A 239 2.24 2.02 -0.90
CA PRO A 239 3.14 1.14 -1.65
C PRO A 239 2.50 0.60 -2.92
N GLY A 240 3.23 0.69 -4.03
CA GLY A 240 2.80 0.15 -5.32
C GLY A 240 1.65 0.88 -6.01
N ARG A 241 1.07 1.94 -5.42
CA ARG A 241 -0.02 2.71 -6.02
C ARG A 241 0.48 3.62 -7.15
N TYR A 242 1.58 4.32 -6.91
CA TYR A 242 2.30 5.14 -7.89
C TYR A 242 3.59 4.47 -8.33
N ASN A 243 4.09 4.80 -9.53
CA ASN A 243 5.37 4.25 -10.01
C ASN A 243 6.59 4.76 -9.21
N ASP A 244 6.43 5.87 -8.49
CA ASP A 244 7.42 6.47 -7.59
C ASP A 244 7.02 6.34 -6.12
N SER A 245 6.14 5.39 -5.80
CA SER A 245 5.87 5.04 -4.40
C SER A 245 7.15 4.55 -3.75
N PHE A 246 7.34 4.87 -2.47
CA PHE A 246 8.40 4.26 -1.69
C PHE A 246 8.22 2.74 -1.73
N ALA A 247 9.35 2.03 -1.88
CA ALA A 247 9.33 0.59 -1.71
C ALA A 247 8.74 0.29 -0.33
N SER A 248 7.80 -0.64 -0.25
CA SER A 248 7.32 -1.14 1.04
C SER A 248 8.54 -1.58 1.85
N TYR A 249 8.80 -0.94 2.99
CA TYR A 249 9.82 -1.43 3.89
C TYR A 249 9.41 -2.85 4.30
N LYS A 250 10.37 -3.77 4.28
CA LYS A 250 10.11 -5.15 4.66
C LYS A 250 9.88 -5.17 6.16
N ILE A 251 8.72 -5.66 6.57
CA ILE A 251 8.44 -5.93 7.98
C ILE A 251 9.21 -7.20 8.32
N SER A 252 10.02 -7.17 9.38
CA SER A 252 10.83 -8.33 9.75
C SER A 252 10.91 -8.48 11.25
N VAL A 253 10.93 -9.74 11.70
CA VAL A 253 11.38 -10.12 13.04
C VAL A 253 12.74 -9.48 13.31
N ALA A 254 12.90 -8.87 14.49
CA ALA A 254 14.15 -8.25 14.90
C ALA A 254 15.29 -9.27 14.92
N LYS A 255 16.27 -9.08 14.03
CA LYS A 255 17.26 -10.09 13.67
C LYS A 255 18.12 -10.55 14.84
N GLU A 256 18.45 -9.64 15.75
CA GLU A 256 19.34 -9.88 16.90
C GLU A 256 18.55 -10.11 18.21
N SER A 257 17.24 -10.37 18.13
CA SER A 257 16.41 -10.65 19.30
C SER A 257 16.58 -12.08 19.82
N ASP A 258 16.39 -12.27 21.14
CA ASP A 258 16.33 -13.60 21.77
C ASP A 258 15.23 -14.48 21.16
N PHE A 259 14.12 -13.85 20.77
CA PHE A 259 13.03 -14.49 20.04
C PHE A 259 13.51 -15.10 18.73
N ALA A 260 14.18 -14.31 17.87
CA ALA A 260 14.71 -14.78 16.59
C ALA A 260 15.73 -15.91 16.77
N ALA A 261 16.59 -15.80 17.78
CA ALA A 261 17.56 -16.83 18.12
C ALA A 261 16.88 -18.13 18.55
N THR A 262 15.80 -18.05 19.34
CA THR A 262 15.11 -19.22 19.90
C THR A 262 14.25 -19.94 18.87
N ILE A 263 13.50 -19.22 18.03
CA ILE A 263 12.67 -19.85 16.99
C ILE A 263 13.51 -20.38 15.82
N GLY A 264 14.70 -19.82 15.61
CA GLY A 264 15.61 -20.22 14.56
C GLY A 264 15.25 -19.73 13.15
N SER A 265 16.25 -19.71 12.27
CA SER A 265 16.19 -19.06 10.94
C SER A 265 15.06 -19.53 10.03
N ARG A 266 14.68 -20.81 10.10
CA ARG A 266 13.56 -21.36 9.33
C ARG A 266 12.24 -20.70 9.70
N HIS A 267 11.96 -20.58 11.00
CA HIS A 267 10.73 -19.97 11.50
C HIS A 267 10.76 -18.46 11.32
N VAL A 268 11.91 -17.80 11.52
CA VAL A 268 12.10 -16.37 11.20
C VAL A 268 11.75 -16.08 9.73
N SER A 269 12.25 -16.89 8.80
CA SER A 269 11.98 -16.71 7.37
C SER A 269 10.49 -16.86 7.03
N ALA A 270 9.84 -17.88 7.59
CA ALA A 270 8.41 -18.11 7.39
C ALA A 270 7.56 -16.98 8.00
N LEU A 271 7.90 -16.53 9.20
CA LEU A 271 7.20 -15.43 9.88
C LEU A 271 7.39 -14.11 9.14
N ASN A 272 8.62 -13.78 8.68
CA ASN A 272 8.85 -12.63 7.81
C ASN A 272 8.00 -12.69 6.54
N LYS A 273 7.82 -13.87 5.95
CA LYS A 273 6.93 -14.03 4.79
C LYS A 273 5.48 -13.69 5.16
N LEU A 274 4.96 -14.25 6.26
CA LEU A 274 3.59 -13.95 6.73
C LEU A 274 3.40 -12.45 7.00
N LEU A 275 4.34 -11.81 7.70
CA LEU A 275 4.28 -10.38 8.02
C LEU A 275 4.30 -9.49 6.77
N ASN A 276 5.04 -9.87 5.73
CA ASN A 276 5.09 -9.10 4.48
C ASN A 276 3.91 -9.40 3.55
N ASP A 277 3.31 -10.59 3.65
CA ASP A 277 2.16 -10.99 2.83
C ASP A 277 0.80 -10.56 3.43
N SER A 278 0.76 -10.25 4.73
CA SER A 278 -0.45 -9.76 5.39
C SER A 278 -0.96 -8.48 4.73
N LYS A 279 -2.28 -8.41 4.49
CA LYS A 279 -2.96 -7.19 4.04
C LYS A 279 -3.08 -6.14 5.16
N HIS A 280 -2.90 -6.56 6.42
CA HIS A 280 -3.02 -5.73 7.62
C HIS A 280 -1.63 -5.28 8.09
N ARG A 281 -1.05 -4.36 7.31
CA ARG A 281 0.32 -3.87 7.51
C ARG A 281 0.56 -3.31 8.92
N ASP A 282 -0.41 -2.61 9.49
CA ASP A 282 -0.31 -2.03 10.83
C ASP A 282 -0.14 -3.14 11.89
N THR A 283 -0.95 -4.19 11.82
CA THR A 283 -0.88 -5.34 12.73
C THR A 283 0.41 -6.13 12.57
N ALA A 284 0.84 -6.36 11.32
CA ALA A 284 2.13 -7.00 11.06
C ALA A 284 3.31 -6.19 11.61
N GLU A 285 3.28 -4.86 11.47
CA GLU A 285 4.31 -3.97 12.01
C GLU A 285 4.30 -3.97 13.53
N LEU A 286 3.13 -3.88 14.15
CA LEU A 286 2.99 -3.90 15.61
C LEU A 286 3.55 -5.20 16.19
N PHE A 287 3.18 -6.34 15.59
CA PHE A 287 3.71 -7.64 15.97
C PHE A 287 5.23 -7.70 15.83
N ALA A 288 5.78 -7.17 14.73
CA ALA A 288 7.21 -7.15 14.48
C ALA A 288 7.98 -6.32 15.51
N ARG A 289 7.46 -5.17 15.94
CA ARG A 289 8.06 -4.34 17.00
C ARG A 289 8.17 -5.11 18.32
N GLY A 290 7.15 -5.91 18.67
CA GLY A 290 7.17 -6.76 19.85
C GLY A 290 8.25 -7.85 19.85
N THR A 291 8.82 -8.20 18.69
CA THR A 291 9.79 -9.32 18.59
C THR A 291 11.09 -9.09 19.35
N ASN A 292 11.45 -7.84 19.67
CA ASN A 292 12.57 -7.55 20.58
C ASN A 292 12.30 -7.99 22.02
N ALA A 293 11.03 -8.09 22.42
CA ALA A 293 10.62 -8.36 23.78
C ALA A 293 10.08 -9.78 23.99
N TYR A 294 9.64 -10.48 22.94
CA TYR A 294 9.07 -11.82 23.06
C TYR A 294 10.07 -12.83 23.61
N ARG A 295 9.61 -13.66 24.57
CA ARG A 295 10.43 -14.69 25.23
C ARG A 295 9.75 -16.04 25.15
N ILE A 296 10.43 -17.03 24.58
CA ILE A 296 9.97 -18.43 24.57
C ILE A 296 10.74 -19.17 25.67
N LEU A 297 10.05 -19.50 26.76
CA LEU A 297 10.64 -20.14 27.94
C LEU A 297 10.67 -21.66 27.82
N GLY A 298 9.69 -22.24 27.12
CA GLY A 298 9.62 -23.68 26.86
C GLY A 298 9.28 -23.96 25.41
N ALA A 299 10.23 -24.52 24.66
CA ALA A 299 10.09 -24.82 23.22
C ALA A 299 9.70 -26.28 22.90
N LYS A 300 9.63 -27.14 23.93
CA LYS A 300 9.41 -28.58 23.83
C LYS A 300 8.35 -29.03 24.84
N LEU A 301 7.15 -28.49 24.70
CA LEU A 301 6.01 -28.98 25.47
C LEU A 301 5.68 -30.44 25.08
N PRO A 302 5.34 -31.29 26.07
CA PRO A 302 4.68 -32.57 25.80
C PRO A 302 3.48 -32.39 24.87
N ASN A 303 3.17 -33.39 24.03
CA ASN A 303 2.13 -33.29 23.01
C ASN A 303 0.70 -33.05 23.57
N ASP A 304 0.51 -33.23 24.87
CA ASP A 304 -0.74 -33.06 25.62
C ASP A 304 -0.81 -31.74 26.42
N THR A 305 0.21 -30.88 26.32
CA THR A 305 0.20 -29.55 26.96
C THR A 305 -0.09 -28.47 25.92
N GLU A 306 -1.11 -27.67 26.18
CA GLU A 306 -1.49 -26.51 25.36
C GLU A 306 -0.41 -25.41 25.43
N ALA A 307 -0.19 -24.76 24.30
CA ALA A 307 0.64 -23.56 24.28
C ALA A 307 -0.05 -22.49 25.13
N HIS A 308 0.74 -21.67 25.82
CA HIS A 308 0.21 -20.56 26.60
C HIS A 308 1.29 -19.52 26.89
N PHE A 309 0.85 -18.26 26.99
CA PHE A 309 1.59 -17.19 27.64
C PHE A 309 1.39 -17.24 29.16
N SER A 310 2.48 -17.07 29.91
CA SER A 310 2.49 -16.99 31.37
C SER A 310 2.91 -15.59 31.81
N PRO A 311 1.97 -14.74 32.26
CA PRO A 311 2.30 -13.41 32.81
C PRO A 311 3.21 -13.49 34.04
N SER A 312 3.09 -14.55 34.86
CA SER A 312 3.92 -14.72 36.05
C SER A 312 5.38 -15.05 35.71
N ASP A 313 5.59 -15.81 34.63
CA ASP A 313 6.94 -16.20 34.20
C ASP A 313 7.53 -15.20 33.20
N GLY A 314 6.69 -14.30 32.67
CA GLY A 314 7.08 -13.29 31.68
C GLY A 314 7.48 -13.87 30.34
N GLY A 315 6.80 -14.95 29.90
CA GLY A 315 7.11 -15.58 28.62
C GLY A 315 6.19 -16.74 28.23
N ILE A 316 6.54 -17.35 27.11
CA ILE A 316 5.65 -18.24 26.35
C ILE A 316 6.15 -19.68 26.40
N TYR A 317 5.22 -20.61 26.61
CA TYR A 317 5.45 -22.04 26.48
C TYR A 317 4.74 -22.54 25.23
N LEU A 318 5.48 -23.14 24.31
CA LEU A 318 4.92 -23.71 23.08
C LEU A 318 5.75 -24.87 22.52
N ASN A 319 5.13 -25.70 21.69
CA ASN A 319 5.85 -26.72 20.93
C ASN A 319 6.31 -26.17 19.56
N LEU A 320 7.55 -25.69 19.46
CA LEU A 320 8.09 -25.11 18.22
C LEU A 320 8.12 -26.11 17.04
N ALA A 321 8.19 -27.41 17.31
CA ALA A 321 8.15 -28.41 16.23
C ALA A 321 6.76 -28.50 15.56
N ALA A 322 5.72 -28.00 16.23
CA ALA A 322 4.34 -28.06 15.76
C ALA A 322 3.87 -26.75 15.09
N VAL A 323 4.49 -25.59 15.37
CA VAL A 323 3.98 -24.29 14.88
C VAL A 323 3.98 -24.16 13.35
N GLY A 324 4.92 -24.80 12.65
CA GLY A 324 4.98 -24.74 11.18
C GLY A 324 4.08 -25.74 10.46
N LYS A 325 3.30 -26.54 11.19
CA LYS A 325 2.41 -27.57 10.65
C LYS A 325 0.98 -27.07 10.72
N HIS A 326 0.15 -27.48 9.76
CA HIS A 326 -1.28 -27.29 9.88
C HIS A 326 -1.80 -28.19 10.99
N GLN A 327 -2.47 -27.59 11.97
CA GLN A 327 -3.16 -28.31 13.05
C GLN A 327 -4.67 -28.27 12.77
N PRO A 328 -5.44 -29.29 13.17
CA PRO A 328 -6.89 -29.24 13.01
C PRO A 328 -7.44 -27.98 13.68
N GLY A 329 -8.06 -27.10 12.89
CA GLY A 329 -8.63 -25.85 13.37
C GLY A 329 -7.66 -24.67 13.50
N HIS A 330 -6.37 -24.81 13.16
CA HIS A 330 -5.41 -23.69 13.18
C HIS A 330 -4.45 -23.68 11.96
N PRO A 331 -4.30 -22.53 11.27
CA PRO A 331 -3.32 -22.39 10.19
C PRO A 331 -1.88 -22.43 10.72
N PRO A 332 -0.88 -22.75 9.87
CA PRO A 332 0.52 -22.70 10.27
C PRO A 332 0.89 -21.35 10.90
N TYR A 333 1.63 -21.40 12.00
CA TYR A 333 2.11 -20.29 12.81
C TYR A 333 1.05 -19.53 13.61
N ASN A 334 -0.24 -19.83 13.46
CA ASN A 334 -1.32 -19.18 14.20
C ASN A 334 -1.10 -19.21 15.71
N THR A 335 -0.90 -20.40 16.30
CA THR A 335 -0.62 -20.53 17.73
C THR A 335 0.59 -19.71 18.20
N LEU A 336 1.67 -19.65 17.41
CA LEU A 336 2.83 -18.82 17.78
C LEU A 336 2.46 -17.34 17.82
N VAL A 337 1.74 -16.86 16.81
CA VAL A 337 1.31 -15.46 16.73
C VAL A 337 0.31 -15.14 17.85
N HIS A 338 -0.63 -16.04 18.12
CA HIS A 338 -1.61 -15.93 19.19
C HIS A 338 -0.91 -15.76 20.56
N GLU A 339 -0.01 -16.66 20.94
CA GLU A 339 0.67 -16.56 22.24
C GLU A 339 1.59 -15.32 22.34
N CYS A 340 2.27 -14.98 21.25
CA CYS A 340 3.04 -13.74 21.18
C CYS A 340 2.14 -12.50 21.34
N SER A 341 0.90 -12.57 20.87
CA SER A 341 -0.05 -11.46 20.96
C SER A 341 -0.59 -11.26 22.37
N HIS A 342 -0.75 -12.32 23.17
CA HIS A 342 -0.99 -12.17 24.61
C HIS A 342 0.17 -11.46 25.32
N MET A 343 1.41 -11.84 25.01
CA MET A 343 2.58 -11.19 25.59
C MET A 343 2.68 -9.72 25.14
N LEU A 344 2.39 -9.44 23.87
CA LEU A 344 2.35 -8.07 23.33
C LEU A 344 1.28 -7.23 24.03
N ASP A 345 0.07 -7.75 24.20
CA ASP A 345 -1.04 -7.08 24.88
C ASP A 345 -0.70 -6.77 26.35
N TRP A 346 0.02 -7.67 27.01
CA TRP A 346 0.55 -7.48 28.35
C TRP A 346 1.65 -6.41 28.41
N ILE A 347 2.59 -6.39 27.46
CA ILE A 347 3.67 -5.39 27.36
C ILE A 347 3.10 -3.98 27.09
N LEU A 348 2.12 -3.87 26.19
CA LEU A 348 1.51 -2.61 25.79
C LEU A 348 0.64 -2.00 26.90
N GLY A 349 0.18 -2.81 27.85
CA GLY A 349 -0.62 -2.38 28.98
C GLY A 349 0.24 -1.82 30.11
N ASP A 350 0.02 -2.33 31.32
CA ASP A 350 0.86 -2.06 32.48
C ASP A 350 1.34 -3.39 33.06
N ASP A 351 2.59 -3.74 32.74
CA ASP A 351 3.25 -4.97 33.16
C ASP A 351 3.31 -5.12 34.68
N LYS A 352 3.38 -4.00 35.42
CA LYS A 352 3.40 -3.94 36.90
C LYS A 352 2.01 -4.06 37.52
N ALA A 353 0.97 -3.63 36.80
CA ALA A 353 -0.42 -3.76 37.25
C ALA A 353 -1.11 -5.04 36.76
N GLN A 354 -0.42 -5.86 35.95
CA GLN A 354 -0.99 -7.04 35.27
C GLN A 354 -2.26 -6.69 34.45
N MET A 355 -2.30 -5.48 33.88
CA MET A 355 -3.42 -5.03 33.06
C MET A 355 -3.05 -5.14 31.58
N TYR A 356 -3.87 -5.86 30.82
CA TYR A 356 -3.75 -5.94 29.36
C TYR A 356 -4.18 -4.63 28.70
N PHE A 357 -3.50 -4.24 27.61
CA PHE A 357 -3.83 -3.06 26.80
C PHE A 357 -5.24 -3.12 26.20
N SER A 358 -5.68 -4.32 25.82
CA SER A 358 -7.01 -4.62 25.31
C SER A 358 -8.12 -4.37 26.34
N ALA A 359 -7.82 -4.48 27.63
CA ALA A 359 -8.76 -4.24 28.73
C ALA A 359 -8.97 -2.74 29.04
N LEU A 360 -8.15 -1.85 28.48
CA LEU A 360 -8.28 -0.41 28.69
C LEU A 360 -9.53 0.13 27.98
N SER A 361 -10.30 0.96 28.68
CA SER A 361 -11.47 1.63 28.08
C SER A 361 -11.03 2.82 27.22
N ARG A 362 -11.70 2.98 26.07
CA ARG A 362 -11.44 4.04 25.08
C ARG A 362 -12.73 4.81 24.87
N GLU A 363 -12.72 6.12 25.18
CA GLU A 363 -13.90 6.99 25.07
C GLU A 363 -15.15 6.44 25.80
N GLY A 364 -14.94 5.75 26.93
CA GLY A 364 -16.02 5.14 27.71
C GLY A 364 -16.55 3.81 27.16
N GLN A 365 -15.97 3.28 26.09
CA GLN A 365 -16.27 1.95 25.54
C GLN A 365 -15.15 0.97 25.87
N SER A 366 -15.50 -0.26 26.26
CA SER A 366 -14.54 -1.34 26.46
C SER A 366 -14.60 -2.35 25.33
N PHE A 367 -13.48 -3.05 25.08
CA PHE A 367 -13.42 -4.06 24.03
C PHE A 367 -14.36 -5.25 24.32
N ALA A 368 -14.46 -5.68 25.58
CA ALA A 368 -15.44 -6.69 26.00
C ALA A 368 -16.90 -6.27 25.74
N LEU A 369 -17.24 -4.99 25.85
CA LEU A 369 -18.59 -4.51 25.52
C LEU A 369 -18.88 -4.68 24.03
N MET A 370 -17.94 -4.32 23.16
CA MET A 370 -18.10 -4.50 21.70
C MET A 370 -18.23 -5.98 21.36
N LEU A 371 -17.34 -6.82 21.90
CA LEU A 371 -17.36 -8.27 21.72
C LEU A 371 -18.70 -8.89 22.16
N SER A 372 -19.16 -8.51 23.36
CA SER A 372 -20.44 -8.99 23.91
C SER A 372 -21.64 -8.52 23.10
N THR A 373 -21.59 -7.31 22.55
CA THR A 373 -22.67 -6.75 21.73
C THR A 373 -22.84 -7.56 20.46
N ASP A 374 -21.73 -7.80 19.76
CA ASP A 374 -21.71 -8.55 18.51
C ASP A 374 -22.11 -10.02 18.71
N ALA A 375 -21.49 -10.71 19.67
CA ALA A 375 -21.80 -12.12 19.97
C ALA A 375 -23.28 -12.33 20.33
N ARG A 376 -23.84 -11.45 21.17
CA ARG A 376 -25.25 -11.52 21.58
C ARG A 376 -26.18 -11.19 20.42
N GLN A 377 -25.82 -10.26 19.54
CA GLN A 377 -26.61 -9.99 18.35
C GLN A 377 -26.69 -11.23 17.47
N ALA A 378 -25.53 -11.83 17.15
CA ALA A 378 -25.46 -13.04 16.32
C ALA A 378 -26.31 -14.18 16.93
N PHE A 379 -26.20 -14.39 18.25
CA PHE A 379 -27.01 -15.38 18.97
C PHE A 379 -28.52 -15.07 18.95
N ASN A 380 -28.91 -13.83 19.27
CA ASN A 380 -30.31 -13.44 19.37
C ASN A 380 -31.05 -13.55 18.01
N GLU A 381 -30.36 -13.28 16.90
CA GLU A 381 -30.90 -13.48 15.54
C GLU A 381 -31.27 -14.95 15.27
N ARG A 382 -30.50 -15.91 15.80
CA ARG A 382 -30.84 -17.35 15.70
C ARG A 382 -31.95 -17.70 16.69
N LEU A 383 -31.87 -17.22 17.92
CA LEU A 383 -32.88 -17.48 18.96
C LEU A 383 -34.29 -17.03 18.54
N ALA A 384 -34.39 -15.91 17.82
CA ALA A 384 -35.64 -15.39 17.28
C ALA A 384 -36.31 -16.34 16.27
N LYS A 385 -35.53 -17.23 15.62
CA LYS A 385 -36.02 -18.19 14.60
C LYS A 385 -36.42 -19.53 15.21
N VAL A 386 -35.98 -19.87 16.43
CA VAL A 386 -36.34 -21.13 17.08
C VAL A 386 -37.71 -21.03 17.73
N GLN A 387 -38.66 -21.87 17.31
CA GLN A 387 -40.03 -21.94 17.81
C GLN A 387 -40.29 -23.20 18.65
N GLY A 388 -41.18 -23.10 19.65
CA GLY A 388 -41.55 -24.22 20.51
C GLY A 388 -40.50 -24.62 21.55
N GLY A 389 -40.88 -25.46 22.51
CA GLY A 389 -39.99 -25.96 23.56
C GLY A 389 -39.74 -25.00 24.73
N SER A 390 -38.97 -25.45 25.71
CA SER A 390 -38.55 -24.64 26.86
C SER A 390 -37.54 -23.57 26.45
N LEU A 391 -37.39 -22.49 27.23
CA LEU A 391 -36.37 -21.46 26.98
C LEU A 391 -34.96 -22.06 26.89
N LYS A 392 -34.65 -23.06 27.73
CA LYS A 392 -33.37 -23.77 27.70
C LYS A 392 -33.16 -24.47 26.37
N ALA A 393 -34.13 -25.27 25.92
CA ALA A 393 -34.04 -25.99 24.65
C ALA A 393 -33.91 -25.04 23.45
N ARG A 394 -34.61 -23.90 23.48
CA ARG A 394 -34.50 -22.88 22.43
C ARG A 394 -33.12 -22.24 22.38
N ARG A 395 -32.52 -21.97 23.53
CA ARG A 395 -31.14 -21.43 23.63
C ARG A 395 -30.12 -22.43 23.12
N GLU A 396 -30.20 -23.68 23.53
CA GLU A 396 -29.32 -24.76 23.06
C GLU A 396 -29.40 -24.92 21.53
N ALA A 397 -30.61 -24.92 20.97
CA ALA A 397 -30.80 -24.97 19.52
C ALA A 397 -30.21 -23.76 18.79
N ALA A 398 -30.38 -22.55 19.34
CA ALA A 398 -29.83 -21.33 18.76
C ALA A 398 -28.28 -21.28 18.82
N LEU A 399 -27.68 -21.74 19.91
CA LEU A 399 -26.22 -21.89 20.02
C LEU A 399 -25.69 -22.92 19.01
N GLY A 400 -26.37 -24.06 18.88
CA GLY A 400 -26.02 -25.08 17.89
C GLY A 400 -26.10 -24.55 16.45
N GLN A 401 -27.12 -23.78 16.11
CA GLN A 401 -27.24 -23.17 14.78
C GLN A 401 -26.14 -22.12 14.53
N LEU A 402 -25.85 -21.28 15.53
CA LEU A 402 -24.75 -20.30 15.44
C LEU A 402 -23.42 -21.00 15.16
N TYR A 403 -23.12 -22.08 15.87
CA TYR A 403 -21.94 -22.89 15.61
C TYR A 403 -21.89 -23.42 14.17
N MET A 404 -22.97 -24.02 13.69
CA MET A 404 -23.03 -24.60 12.34
C MET A 404 -22.87 -23.55 11.24
N ASP A 405 -23.45 -22.35 11.42
CA ASP A 405 -23.29 -21.25 10.48
C ASP A 405 -21.82 -20.82 10.37
N VAL A 406 -21.15 -20.64 11.52
CA VAL A 406 -19.74 -20.23 11.59
C VAL A 406 -18.83 -21.32 11.01
N ALA A 407 -19.05 -22.58 11.36
CA ALA A 407 -18.29 -23.70 10.81
C ALA A 407 -18.45 -23.84 9.29
N ALA A 408 -19.64 -23.51 8.76
CA ALA A 408 -19.89 -23.48 7.31
C ALA A 408 -19.13 -22.35 6.62
N ASP A 409 -19.07 -21.15 7.23
CA ASP A 409 -18.32 -20.02 6.70
C ASP A 409 -16.79 -20.28 6.71
N LEU A 410 -16.26 -20.84 7.82
CA LEU A 410 -14.84 -21.20 7.95
C LEU A 410 -14.42 -22.28 6.95
N GLY A 411 -15.31 -23.23 6.67
CA GLY A 411 -15.00 -24.40 5.85
C GLY A 411 -13.95 -25.32 6.49
N LYS A 412 -13.43 -26.29 5.73
CA LYS A 412 -12.56 -27.35 6.27
C LYS A 412 -11.15 -26.90 6.70
N LYS A 413 -10.77 -25.67 6.38
CA LYS A 413 -9.41 -25.15 6.56
C LYS A 413 -9.36 -23.83 7.35
N GLY A 414 -10.52 -23.25 7.68
CA GLY A 414 -10.59 -22.01 8.44
C GLY A 414 -10.12 -22.21 9.87
N ASP A 415 -9.72 -21.10 10.48
CA ASP A 415 -9.27 -21.03 11.87
C ASP A 415 -10.46 -21.06 12.82
N HIS A 416 -10.41 -21.91 13.82
CA HIS A 416 -11.52 -22.11 14.75
C HIS A 416 -11.52 -21.09 15.89
N SER A 417 -10.51 -20.22 15.98
CA SER A 417 -10.34 -19.11 16.93
C SER A 417 -11.55 -18.19 17.10
N ILE A 418 -12.38 -18.03 16.07
CA ILE A 418 -13.62 -17.26 16.20
C ILE A 418 -14.60 -17.88 17.21
N HIS A 419 -14.51 -19.19 17.46
CA HIS A 419 -15.33 -19.85 18.47
C HIS A 419 -14.92 -19.44 19.89
N ASP A 420 -13.64 -19.16 20.13
CA ASP A 420 -13.14 -18.63 21.40
C ASP A 420 -13.66 -17.21 21.64
N MET A 421 -13.72 -16.40 20.59
CA MET A 421 -14.36 -15.08 20.64
C MET A 421 -15.87 -15.15 20.95
N PHE A 422 -16.60 -16.13 20.40
CA PHE A 422 -18.00 -16.35 20.75
C PHE A 422 -18.15 -16.83 22.19
N GLN A 423 -17.29 -17.74 22.65
CA GLN A 423 -17.28 -18.18 24.04
C GLN A 423 -17.05 -16.98 24.99
N ALA A 424 -16.12 -16.10 24.65
CA ALA A 424 -15.83 -14.87 25.39
C ALA A 424 -17.03 -13.90 25.41
N GLY A 425 -17.58 -13.54 24.24
CA GLY A 425 -18.63 -12.53 24.12
C GLY A 425 -20.01 -12.98 24.65
N LEU A 426 -20.29 -14.27 24.69
CA LEU A 426 -21.56 -14.79 25.24
C LEU A 426 -21.57 -14.87 26.78
N GLY A 427 -20.44 -14.64 27.45
CA GLY A 427 -20.33 -14.65 28.90
C GLY A 427 -20.81 -15.97 29.51
N SER A 428 -21.74 -15.94 30.47
CA SER A 428 -22.25 -17.16 31.10
C SER A 428 -22.94 -18.14 30.14
N GLN A 429 -23.39 -17.68 28.96
CA GLN A 429 -23.95 -18.55 27.91
C GLN A 429 -22.85 -19.14 27.01
N GLY A 430 -21.63 -18.59 27.06
CA GLY A 430 -20.46 -19.11 26.37
C GLY A 430 -20.01 -20.48 26.90
N ASP A 431 -20.21 -20.77 28.18
CA ASP A 431 -19.94 -22.10 28.74
C ASP A 431 -20.79 -23.20 28.04
N ASP A 432 -22.04 -22.89 27.70
CA ASP A 432 -22.94 -23.82 26.98
C ASP A 432 -22.54 -23.93 25.50
N TYR A 433 -22.03 -22.83 24.91
CA TYR A 433 -21.45 -22.81 23.56
C TYR A 433 -20.21 -23.72 23.47
N ALA A 434 -19.31 -23.63 24.46
CA ALA A 434 -18.11 -24.48 24.56
C ALA A 434 -18.44 -25.94 24.86
N TYR A 435 -19.48 -26.22 25.65
CA TYR A 435 -19.91 -27.61 25.90
C TYR A 435 -20.37 -28.33 24.63
N LEU A 436 -21.01 -27.63 23.69
CA LEU A 436 -21.33 -28.18 22.36
C LEU A 436 -20.06 -28.51 21.54
N LEU A 437 -18.97 -27.81 21.84
CA LEU A 437 -17.66 -27.88 21.20
C LEU A 437 -16.67 -28.76 21.97
N SER A 438 -17.01 -29.99 22.39
CA SER A 438 -16.13 -30.85 23.25
C SER A 438 -14.67 -31.14 22.76
N ARG A 439 -14.16 -30.41 21.78
CA ARG A 439 -12.79 -30.40 21.24
C ARG A 439 -12.16 -29.01 20.99
N PHE A 440 -12.86 -27.90 21.23
CA PHE A 440 -12.36 -26.51 21.04
C PHE A 440 -12.96 -25.59 22.10
N GLY A 441 -12.23 -24.56 22.55
CA GLY A 441 -12.70 -23.66 23.60
C GLY A 441 -11.96 -23.80 24.94
N HIS A 442 -12.11 -22.79 25.77
CA HIS A 442 -11.55 -22.76 27.12
C HIS A 442 -12.43 -23.50 28.14
N ARG A 443 -11.82 -23.91 29.25
CA ARG A 443 -12.52 -24.54 30.37
C ARG A 443 -13.65 -23.64 30.92
N LYS A 444 -14.68 -24.29 31.46
CA LYS A 444 -15.84 -23.62 32.07
C LYS A 444 -15.41 -22.53 33.05
N GLY A 445 -15.95 -21.33 32.88
CA GLY A 445 -15.67 -20.18 33.75
C GLY A 445 -14.37 -19.44 33.47
N TYR A 446 -13.59 -19.81 32.45
CA TYR A 446 -12.36 -19.12 32.08
C TYR A 446 -12.56 -17.61 31.84
N PHE A 447 -13.62 -17.25 31.13
CA PHE A 447 -13.96 -15.86 30.77
C PHE A 447 -14.65 -15.06 31.89
N GLN A 448 -14.75 -15.62 33.10
CA GLN A 448 -15.27 -14.89 34.27
C GLN A 448 -14.20 -14.04 34.95
N SER A 449 -12.91 -14.33 34.69
CA SER A 449 -11.79 -13.51 35.14
C SER A 449 -11.72 -12.21 34.34
N SER A 450 -11.50 -11.09 35.03
CA SER A 450 -11.39 -9.76 34.43
C SER A 450 -10.23 -9.71 33.43
N GLY A 451 -10.47 -9.15 32.23
CA GLY A 451 -9.47 -8.97 31.18
C GLY A 451 -9.29 -10.16 30.24
N ASN A 452 -9.77 -11.36 30.60
CA ASN A 452 -9.60 -12.55 29.75
C ASN A 452 -10.40 -12.46 28.44
N GLN A 453 -11.56 -11.81 28.43
CA GLN A 453 -12.35 -11.67 27.21
C GLN A 453 -11.63 -10.80 26.18
N GLU A 454 -11.07 -9.69 26.65
CA GLU A 454 -10.35 -8.73 25.83
C GLU A 454 -9.03 -9.30 25.33
N ALA A 455 -8.28 -9.98 26.20
CA ALA A 455 -6.97 -10.54 25.86
C ALA A 455 -7.06 -11.66 24.81
N GLU A 456 -8.02 -12.58 24.95
CA GLU A 456 -8.25 -13.62 23.93
C GLU A 456 -8.70 -13.01 22.61
N ALA A 457 -9.69 -12.12 22.63
CA ALA A 457 -10.17 -11.49 21.39
C ALA A 457 -9.05 -10.70 20.68
N PHE A 458 -8.14 -10.06 21.43
CA PHE A 458 -7.00 -9.37 20.86
C PHE A 458 -6.01 -10.34 20.21
N ALA A 459 -5.66 -11.43 20.91
CA ALA A 459 -4.75 -12.44 20.39
C ALA A 459 -5.28 -13.15 19.13
N GLU A 460 -6.57 -13.49 19.11
CA GLU A 460 -7.20 -14.14 17.97
C GLU A 460 -7.27 -13.23 16.75
N MET A 461 -7.60 -11.95 16.93
CA MET A 461 -7.63 -10.99 15.82
C MET A 461 -6.23 -10.70 15.27
N MET A 462 -5.20 -10.59 16.12
CA MET A 462 -3.80 -10.47 15.68
C MET A 462 -3.38 -11.70 14.86
N ALA A 463 -3.68 -12.90 15.37
CA ALA A 463 -3.34 -14.15 14.70
C ALA A 463 -4.05 -14.30 13.35
N ALA A 464 -5.35 -13.99 13.27
CA ALA A 464 -6.11 -14.01 12.02
C ALA A 464 -5.53 -13.04 10.98
N GLN A 465 -5.30 -11.77 11.35
CA GLN A 465 -4.78 -10.77 10.40
C GLN A 465 -3.38 -11.09 9.87
N ILE A 466 -2.56 -11.85 10.60
CA ILE A 466 -1.21 -12.22 10.17
C ILE A 466 -1.19 -13.58 9.45
N THR A 467 -2.04 -14.53 9.84
CA THR A 467 -1.91 -15.93 9.42
C THR A 467 -3.03 -16.44 8.51
N ASP A 468 -4.23 -15.86 8.58
CA ASP A 468 -5.37 -16.29 7.78
C ASP A 468 -6.42 -15.19 7.54
N GLU A 469 -6.28 -14.52 6.40
CA GLU A 469 -7.19 -13.48 5.93
C GLU A 469 -8.66 -13.95 5.85
N HIS A 470 -8.91 -15.21 5.50
CA HIS A 470 -10.27 -15.74 5.39
C HIS A 470 -10.97 -15.74 6.75
N SER A 471 -10.25 -16.15 7.80
CA SER A 471 -10.78 -16.11 9.16
C SER A 471 -10.99 -14.68 9.66
N TRP A 472 -10.11 -13.74 9.28
CA TRP A 472 -10.33 -12.31 9.55
C TRP A 472 -11.63 -11.78 8.90
N GLU A 473 -11.88 -12.10 7.63
CA GLU A 473 -13.12 -11.69 6.93
C GLU A 473 -14.38 -12.23 7.64
N ILE A 474 -14.30 -13.42 8.23
CA ILE A 474 -15.40 -14.02 9.01
C ILE A 474 -15.53 -13.34 10.38
N MET A 475 -14.43 -12.99 11.04
CA MET A 475 -14.47 -12.17 12.25
C MET A 475 -15.13 -10.81 11.98
N GLU A 476 -14.85 -10.16 10.85
CA GLU A 476 -15.52 -8.90 10.47
C GLU A 476 -17.03 -9.08 10.24
N LYS A 477 -17.44 -10.23 9.70
CA LYS A 477 -18.86 -10.57 9.50
C LYS A 477 -19.63 -10.70 10.82
N TYR A 478 -19.05 -11.40 11.81
CA TYR A 478 -19.75 -11.72 13.06
C TYR A 478 -19.47 -10.73 14.20
N PHE A 479 -18.34 -10.04 14.16
CA PHE A 479 -17.85 -9.12 15.18
C PHE A 479 -17.49 -7.72 14.64
N PRO A 480 -18.39 -7.06 13.88
CA PRO A 480 -18.07 -5.82 13.16
C PRO A 480 -17.69 -4.64 14.09
N ASN A 481 -18.25 -4.58 15.30
CA ASN A 481 -17.90 -3.51 16.25
C ASN A 481 -16.58 -3.81 16.93
N ALA A 482 -16.35 -5.07 17.32
CA ALA A 482 -15.10 -5.48 17.96
C ALA A 482 -13.91 -5.37 16.99
N THR A 483 -14.03 -5.83 15.73
CA THR A 483 -12.95 -5.73 14.74
C THR A 483 -12.60 -4.27 14.41
N LYS A 484 -13.61 -3.39 14.35
CA LYS A 484 -13.38 -1.94 14.18
C LYS A 484 -12.61 -1.36 15.36
N MET A 485 -12.97 -1.71 16.59
CA MET A 485 -12.27 -1.27 17.79
C MET A 485 -10.83 -1.80 17.80
N PHE A 486 -10.63 -3.07 17.49
CA PHE A 486 -9.31 -3.71 17.37
C PHE A 486 -8.37 -2.99 16.40
N ASN A 487 -8.83 -2.68 15.19
CA ASN A 487 -8.03 -1.91 14.23
C ASN A 487 -7.66 -0.51 14.75
N GLY A 488 -8.52 0.10 15.57
CA GLY A 488 -8.21 1.34 16.29
C GLY A 488 -7.11 1.13 17.35
N MET A 489 -7.21 0.05 18.15
CA MET A 489 -6.23 -0.32 19.17
C MET A 489 -4.84 -0.57 18.58
N VAL A 490 -4.75 -1.27 17.44
CA VAL A 490 -3.48 -1.51 16.75
C VAL A 490 -2.80 -0.20 16.34
N LYS A 491 -3.56 0.74 15.77
CA LYS A 491 -3.04 2.05 15.36
C LYS A 491 -2.61 2.89 16.55
N GLU A 492 -3.38 2.87 17.63
CA GLU A 492 -3.01 3.51 18.89
C GLU A 492 -1.68 2.97 19.42
N ALA A 493 -1.53 1.64 19.47
CA ALA A 493 -0.32 0.99 19.97
C ALA A 493 0.92 1.31 19.12
N LEU A 494 0.77 1.39 17.79
CA LEU A 494 1.86 1.78 16.88
C LEU A 494 2.36 3.21 17.07
N ASN A 495 1.46 4.11 17.47
CA ASN A 495 1.76 5.51 17.74
C ASN A 495 2.27 5.73 19.18
N GLY A 496 2.14 4.72 20.04
CA GLY A 496 2.63 4.72 21.42
C GLY A 496 4.14 4.47 21.51
N LYS A 497 4.75 4.90 22.62
CA LYS A 497 6.19 4.73 22.90
C LYS A 497 6.55 3.44 23.64
N ALA A 498 5.58 2.58 23.96
CA ALA A 498 5.79 1.42 24.82
C ALA A 498 6.75 0.36 24.24
N LEU A 499 7.01 0.41 22.93
CA LEU A 499 7.85 -0.54 22.19
C LEU A 499 9.11 0.10 21.56
N GLU A 500 9.40 1.38 21.84
CA GLU A 500 10.67 2.04 21.51
C GLU A 500 11.73 1.75 22.57
#